data_AF-A0A2N0V4A3-F1
#
_entry.id   AF-A0A2N0V4A3-F1
#
_cell.length_a   1.000
_cell.length_b   1.000
_cell.length_c   1.000
_cell.angle_alpha   90.00
_cell.angle_beta   90.00
_cell.angle_gamma   90.00
#
_symmetry.space_group_name_H-M   'P 1'
#
loop_
_entity.id
_entity.type
_entity.pdbx_description
1 polymer ?
#
loop_
_entity_poly.entity_id
_entity_poly.type
_entity_poly.pdbx_seq_one_letter_code
_entity_poly.pdbx_strand_id
1 'polypeptide(L)'
;MDVGTAITVSKSLLELGQDIAEVVKKAQDSPDVTKRVLLYLESARAAVNALGLERQHILTDVRKCDVGELDQVNALWARLDRYLHEDNIRPQLENSIRGLYACHQAIEKEAKGIWWRKRDKQLAVKAFTNTLSELEAMLQGLSSNFYPGGSGMGVQTLVPIFELISKVREDRKFGRFQDTQVELVHEELGELAYQGVCDESHEEWFRMAGRVEALVAQLQLAFSVKITKEHASGF
;
A
#
# COMPACT_ATOMS: atom_id res chain seq x y z
N MET A 1 -38.03 7.93 -1.61
CA MET A 1 -37.06 7.02 -2.24
C MET A 1 -35.81 7.08 -1.37
N ASP A 2 -35.63 6.05 -0.54
CA ASP A 2 -34.45 5.91 0.33
C ASP A 2 -33.26 5.54 -0.54
N VAL A 3 -32.36 6.50 -0.77
CA VAL A 3 -31.04 6.23 -1.34
C VAL A 3 -30.18 5.75 -0.17
N GLY A 4 -30.37 4.49 0.18
CA GLY A 4 -29.55 3.78 1.17
C GLY A 4 -28.10 3.88 0.76
N THR A 5 -27.37 4.77 1.44
CA THR A 5 -25.93 4.90 1.29
C THR A 5 -25.32 3.65 1.90
N ALA A 6 -24.94 2.69 1.07
CA ALA A 6 -24.05 1.62 1.48
C ALA A 6 -22.70 2.28 1.77
N ILE A 7 -22.53 2.77 2.99
CA ILE A 7 -21.23 3.13 3.54
C ILE A 7 -20.55 1.79 3.76
N THR A 8 -19.83 1.30 2.75
CA THR A 8 -18.82 0.27 2.97
C THR A 8 -17.87 0.87 4.00
N VAL A 9 -17.90 0.35 5.23
CA VAL A 9 -17.01 0.81 6.30
C VAL A 9 -15.60 0.44 5.87
N SER A 10 -14.92 1.38 5.21
CA SER A 10 -13.52 1.24 4.86
C SER A 10 -12.74 1.17 6.15
N LYS A 11 -12.00 0.07 6.36
CA LYS A 11 -11.10 -0.09 7.50
C LYS A 11 -10.11 1.07 7.55
N SER A 12 -9.81 1.54 8.75
CA SER A 12 -8.76 2.53 8.96
C SER A 12 -7.38 1.94 8.61
N LEU A 13 -6.40 2.80 8.31
CA LEU A 13 -5.01 2.36 8.12
C LEU A 13 -4.44 1.64 9.34
N LEU A 14 -4.89 2.01 10.54
CA LEU A 14 -4.49 1.37 11.77
C LEU A 14 -5.00 -0.09 11.82
N GLU A 15 -6.29 -0.31 11.57
CA GLU A 15 -6.88 -1.65 11.53
C GLU A 15 -6.25 -2.50 10.42
N LEU A 16 -6.00 -1.92 9.24
CA LEU A 16 -5.29 -2.59 8.16
C LEU A 16 -3.86 -2.94 8.57
N GLY A 17 -3.14 -2.03 9.24
CA GLY A 17 -1.80 -2.29 9.76
C GLY A 17 -1.77 -3.45 10.76
N GLN A 18 -2.78 -3.54 11.63
CA GLN A 18 -2.94 -4.65 12.57
C GLN A 18 -3.22 -5.97 11.85
N ASP A 19 -4.14 -5.99 10.88
CA ASP A 19 -4.44 -7.17 10.07
C ASP A 19 -3.17 -7.68 9.35
N ILE A 20 -2.39 -6.77 8.76
CA ILE A 20 -1.14 -7.10 8.08
C ILE A 20 -0.13 -7.66 9.09
N ALA A 21 0.00 -7.04 10.27
CA ALA A 21 0.88 -7.52 11.34
C ALA A 21 0.53 -8.95 11.79
N GLU A 22 -0.76 -9.30 11.85
CA GLU A 22 -1.19 -10.67 12.13
C GLU A 22 -0.75 -11.66 11.04
N VAL A 23 -0.82 -11.26 9.76
CA VAL A 23 -0.34 -12.09 8.64
C VAL A 23 1.17 -12.27 8.71
N VAL A 24 1.93 -11.20 9.01
CA VAL A 24 3.38 -11.27 9.25
C VAL A 24 3.69 -12.25 10.39
N LYS A 25 2.95 -12.17 11.49
CA LYS A 25 3.14 -13.07 12.63
C LYS A 25 2.85 -14.52 12.25
N LYS A 26 1.75 -14.79 11.54
CA LYS A 26 1.43 -16.13 10.99
C LYS A 26 2.55 -16.65 10.08
N ALA A 27 3.20 -15.78 9.32
CA ALA A 27 4.36 -16.15 8.53
C ALA A 27 5.55 -16.51 9.44
N GLN A 28 5.88 -15.70 10.44
CA GLN A 28 6.98 -15.98 11.36
C GLN A 28 6.81 -17.32 12.09
N ASP A 29 5.58 -17.64 12.51
CA ASP A 29 5.25 -18.85 13.26
C ASP A 29 5.16 -20.12 12.39
N SER A 30 5.16 -19.98 11.06
CA SER A 30 4.98 -21.12 10.15
C SER A 30 6.30 -21.89 9.94
N PRO A 31 6.36 -23.20 10.24
CA PRO A 31 7.55 -24.01 9.98
C PRO A 31 7.76 -24.30 8.48
N ASP A 32 6.68 -24.27 7.70
CA ASP A 32 6.68 -24.53 6.26
C ASP A 32 7.19 -23.30 5.50
N VAL A 33 8.33 -23.43 4.80
CA VAL A 33 8.95 -22.36 3.99
C VAL A 33 8.00 -21.85 2.91
N THR A 34 7.32 -22.74 2.19
CA THR A 34 6.37 -22.36 1.14
C THR A 34 5.25 -21.50 1.72
N LYS A 35 4.65 -21.95 2.83
CA LYS A 35 3.58 -21.20 3.51
C LYS A 35 4.08 -19.84 4.01
N ARG A 36 5.30 -19.77 4.57
CA ARG A 36 5.92 -18.50 5.00
C ARG A 36 6.03 -17.50 3.87
N VAL A 37 6.55 -17.94 2.73
CA VAL A 37 6.74 -17.08 1.55
C VAL A 37 5.41 -16.53 1.07
N LEU A 38 4.39 -17.38 0.96
CA LEU A 38 3.06 -16.95 0.53
C LEU A 38 2.46 -15.91 1.49
N LEU A 39 2.58 -16.12 2.81
CA LEU A 39 2.08 -15.18 3.80
C LEU A 39 2.83 -13.84 3.78
N TYR A 40 4.16 -13.84 3.64
CA TYR A 40 4.92 -12.59 3.51
C TYR A 40 4.58 -11.84 2.21
N LEU A 41 4.35 -12.54 1.09
CA LEU A 41 3.93 -11.91 -0.15
C LEU A 41 2.51 -11.35 -0.05
N GLU A 42 1.61 -12.07 0.59
CA GLU A 42 0.25 -11.59 0.85
C GLU A 42 0.25 -10.33 1.72
N SER A 43 1.08 -10.33 2.77
CA SER A 43 1.30 -9.17 3.63
C SER A 43 1.89 -7.97 2.87
N ALA A 44 2.93 -8.19 2.04
CA ALA A 44 3.50 -7.14 1.19
C ALA A 44 2.47 -6.58 0.19
N ARG A 45 1.68 -7.45 -0.45
CA ARG A 45 0.58 -7.05 -1.35
C ARG A 45 -0.44 -6.19 -0.61
N ALA A 46 -0.88 -6.63 0.57
CA ALA A 46 -1.86 -5.90 1.37
C ALA A 46 -1.34 -4.51 1.76
N ALA A 47 -0.07 -4.39 2.16
CA ALA A 47 0.54 -3.12 2.49
C ALA A 47 0.65 -2.17 1.29
N VAL A 48 1.15 -2.65 0.14
CA VAL A 48 1.25 -1.84 -1.09
C VAL A 48 -0.12 -1.35 -1.56
N ASN A 49 -1.14 -2.22 -1.49
CA ASN A 49 -2.51 -1.87 -1.85
C ASN A 49 -3.10 -0.84 -0.87
N ALA A 50 -2.90 -1.03 0.44
CA ALA A 50 -3.42 -0.12 1.47
C ALA A 50 -2.87 1.30 1.27
N LEU A 51 -1.55 1.45 1.04
CA LEU A 51 -0.93 2.76 0.81
C LEU A 51 -1.51 3.47 -0.41
N GLY A 52 -1.59 2.79 -1.55
CA GLY A 52 -2.05 3.45 -2.76
C GLY A 52 -3.55 3.67 -2.86
N LEU A 53 -4.37 2.75 -2.32
CA LEU A 53 -5.81 2.97 -2.22
C LEU A 53 -6.13 4.16 -1.31
N GLU A 54 -5.44 4.28 -0.18
CA GLU A 54 -5.65 5.42 0.72
C GLU A 54 -5.25 6.74 0.05
N ARG A 55 -4.11 6.77 -0.65
CA ARG A 55 -3.74 7.94 -1.47
C ARG A 55 -4.83 8.30 -2.48
N GLN A 56 -5.38 7.32 -3.20
CA GLN A 56 -6.44 7.55 -4.19
C GLN A 56 -7.72 8.08 -3.54
N HIS A 57 -8.09 7.55 -2.37
CA HIS A 57 -9.23 8.05 -1.61
C HIS A 57 -8.99 9.49 -1.13
N ILE A 58 -7.81 9.80 -0.61
CA ILE A 58 -7.45 11.18 -0.22
C ILE A 58 -7.59 12.12 -1.41
N LEU A 59 -7.01 11.81 -2.58
CA LEU A 59 -7.11 12.66 -3.77
C LEU A 59 -8.57 12.82 -4.24
N THR A 60 -9.40 11.78 -4.05
CA THR A 60 -10.84 11.85 -4.34
C THR A 60 -11.57 12.77 -3.38
N ASP A 61 -11.24 12.71 -2.09
CA ASP A 61 -11.83 13.55 -1.04
C ASP A 61 -11.41 15.00 -1.21
N VAL A 62 -10.15 15.28 -1.57
CA VAL A 62 -9.66 16.63 -1.89
C VAL A 62 -10.53 17.29 -2.95
N ARG A 63 -10.85 16.57 -4.02
CA ARG A 63 -11.68 17.07 -5.13
C ARG A 63 -13.15 17.31 -4.74
N LYS A 64 -13.63 16.67 -3.67
CA LYS A 64 -15.01 16.77 -3.20
C LYS A 64 -15.16 17.68 -1.99
N CYS A 65 -14.06 18.06 -1.36
CA CYS A 65 -14.06 18.84 -0.13
C CYS A 65 -14.64 20.22 -0.40
N ASP A 66 -15.74 20.54 0.25
CA ASP A 66 -16.24 21.90 0.32
C ASP A 66 -15.44 22.69 1.37
N VAL A 67 -14.56 23.58 0.91
CA VAL A 67 -13.77 24.43 1.81
C VAL A 67 -14.62 25.54 2.45
N GLY A 68 -15.87 25.69 2.01
CA GLY A 68 -16.96 26.41 2.66
C GLY A 68 -17.39 25.79 4.00
N GLU A 69 -17.19 24.49 4.17
CA GLU A 69 -17.69 23.70 5.31
C GLU A 69 -16.54 23.27 6.24
N LEU A 70 -16.51 23.84 7.46
CA LEU A 70 -15.40 23.60 8.40
C LEU A 70 -15.25 22.12 8.79
N ASP A 71 -16.36 21.38 8.86
CA ASP A 71 -16.33 19.96 9.19
C ASP A 71 -15.65 19.12 8.11
N GLN A 72 -15.86 19.47 6.82
CA GLN A 72 -15.18 18.80 5.71
C GLN A 72 -13.68 19.11 5.70
N VAL A 73 -13.31 20.38 5.93
CA VAL A 73 -11.90 20.81 6.07
C VAL A 73 -11.22 20.04 7.21
N ASN A 74 -11.86 19.93 8.38
CA ASN A 74 -11.32 19.20 9.52
C ASN A 74 -11.19 17.70 9.23
N ALA A 75 -12.18 17.10 8.56
CA ALA A 75 -12.15 15.67 8.20
C ALA A 75 -11.01 15.37 7.22
N LEU A 76 -10.86 16.19 6.17
CA LEU A 76 -9.78 16.05 5.19
C LEU A 76 -8.41 16.28 5.85
N TRP A 77 -8.28 17.33 6.68
CA TRP A 77 -7.06 17.61 7.43
C TRP A 77 -6.65 16.41 8.28
N ALA A 78 -7.57 15.87 9.09
CA ALA A 78 -7.27 14.73 9.95
C ALA A 78 -6.91 13.46 9.16
N ARG A 79 -7.52 13.24 8.00
CA ARG A 79 -7.18 12.10 7.13
C ARG A 79 -5.76 12.23 6.56
N LEU A 80 -5.42 13.41 6.02
CA LEU A 80 -4.07 13.72 5.53
C LEU A 80 -3.03 13.62 6.64
N ASP A 81 -3.32 14.19 7.81
CA ASP A 81 -2.44 14.14 8.99
C ASP A 81 -2.11 12.70 9.38
N ARG A 82 -3.13 11.83 9.50
CA ARG A 82 -2.91 10.41 9.80
C ARG A 82 -2.08 9.72 8.73
N TYR A 83 -2.38 9.91 7.45
CA TYR A 83 -1.62 9.26 6.38
C TYR A 83 -0.15 9.72 6.33
N LEU A 84 0.10 11.01 6.54
CA LEU A 84 1.42 11.62 6.45
C LEU A 84 2.26 11.48 7.73
N HIS A 85 1.66 11.25 8.89
CA HIS A 85 2.38 11.23 10.16
C HIS A 85 2.24 9.92 10.95
N GLU A 86 1.20 9.12 10.72
CA GLU A 86 1.04 7.82 11.40
C GLU A 86 1.63 6.70 10.55
N ASP A 87 2.70 6.09 11.04
CA ASP A 87 3.40 5.04 10.32
C ASP A 87 2.96 3.62 10.67
N ASN A 88 1.73 3.27 10.25
CA ASN A 88 1.13 1.98 10.57
C ASN A 88 1.40 0.88 9.53
N ILE A 89 1.62 1.25 8.25
CA ILE A 89 1.72 0.29 7.14
C ILE A 89 3.17 0.00 6.73
N ARG A 90 4.03 1.02 6.64
CA ARG A 90 5.43 0.86 6.20
C ARG A 90 6.22 -0.14 7.04
N PRO A 91 6.11 -0.17 8.40
CA PRO A 91 6.85 -1.15 9.19
C PRO A 91 6.43 -2.59 8.87
N GLN A 92 5.16 -2.80 8.52
CA GLN A 92 4.67 -4.12 8.13
C GLN A 92 5.16 -4.54 6.74
N LEU A 93 5.21 -3.59 5.80
CA LEU A 93 5.85 -3.82 4.50
C LEU A 93 7.34 -4.18 4.66
N GLU A 94 8.07 -3.44 5.50
CA GLU A 94 9.48 -3.72 5.79
C GLU A 94 9.66 -5.11 6.42
N ASN A 95 8.85 -5.46 7.43
CA ASN A 95 8.89 -6.77 8.05
C ASN A 95 8.59 -7.90 7.05
N SER A 96 7.67 -7.66 6.13
CA SER A 96 7.33 -8.61 5.06
C SER A 96 8.50 -8.82 4.11
N ILE A 97 9.12 -7.73 3.63
CA ILE A 97 10.30 -7.77 2.75
C ILE A 97 11.46 -8.49 3.43
N ARG A 98 11.74 -8.16 4.71
CA ARG A 98 12.77 -8.84 5.51
C ARG A 98 12.49 -10.34 5.64
N GLY A 99 11.23 -10.71 5.85
CA GLY A 99 10.77 -12.10 5.87
C GLY A 99 11.00 -12.83 4.54
N LEU A 100 10.71 -12.17 3.41
CA LEU A 100 10.98 -12.70 2.07
C LEU A 100 12.48 -12.93 1.83
N TYR A 101 13.33 -12.00 2.27
CA TYR A 101 14.78 -12.17 2.23
C TYR A 101 15.26 -13.40 3.00
N ALA A 102 14.75 -13.58 4.22
CA ALA A 102 15.08 -14.75 5.02
C ALA A 102 14.66 -16.07 4.36
N CYS A 103 13.64 -16.04 3.50
CA CYS A 103 13.18 -17.21 2.75
C CYS A 103 13.92 -17.43 1.42
N HIS A 104 14.64 -16.44 0.89
CA HIS A 104 15.23 -16.47 -0.46
C HIS A 104 16.13 -17.69 -0.69
N GLN A 105 17.10 -17.93 0.21
CA GLN A 105 18.01 -19.09 0.09
C GLN A 105 17.27 -20.43 0.14
N ALA A 106 16.21 -20.52 0.95
CA ALA A 106 15.43 -21.74 1.08
C ALA A 106 14.63 -22.02 -0.20
N ILE A 107 14.03 -20.99 -0.81
CA ILE A 107 13.35 -21.08 -2.10
C ILE A 107 14.33 -21.49 -3.21
N GLU A 108 15.51 -20.86 -3.28
CA GLU A 108 16.53 -21.22 -4.27
C GLU A 108 16.96 -22.69 -4.14
N LYS A 109 17.12 -23.17 -2.91
CA LYS A 109 17.46 -24.56 -2.63
C LYS A 109 16.33 -25.51 -3.04
N GLU A 110 15.07 -25.19 -2.72
CA GLU A 110 13.92 -25.99 -3.16
C GLU A 110 13.78 -26.03 -4.69
N ALA A 111 14.06 -24.91 -5.36
CA ALA A 111 14.04 -24.82 -6.82
C ALA A 111 15.15 -25.66 -7.50
N LYS A 112 16.23 -25.99 -6.79
CA LYS A 112 17.26 -26.92 -7.29
C LYS A 112 16.88 -28.40 -7.11
N GLY A 113 15.81 -28.70 -6.37
CA GLY A 113 15.34 -30.06 -6.13
C GLY A 113 14.78 -30.78 -7.38
N ILE A 114 14.78 -32.11 -7.36
CA ILE A 114 14.52 -32.98 -8.52
C ILE A 114 13.02 -33.03 -8.92
N TRP A 115 12.11 -32.66 -8.02
CA TRP A 115 10.69 -33.01 -8.14
C TRP A 115 9.78 -32.12 -9.03
N TRP A 116 10.27 -31.06 -9.67
CA TRP A 116 9.45 -30.26 -10.60
C TRP A 116 10.14 -30.05 -11.95
N ARG A 117 9.38 -29.65 -12.98
CA ARG A 117 9.92 -29.24 -14.28
C ARG A 117 10.90 -28.07 -14.08
N LYS A 118 12.15 -28.28 -14.49
CA LYS A 118 13.30 -27.40 -14.24
C LYS A 118 13.12 -25.96 -14.74
N ARG A 119 12.39 -25.79 -15.85
CA ARG A 119 12.16 -24.48 -16.50
C ARG A 119 11.21 -23.58 -15.69
N ASP A 120 10.10 -24.12 -15.18
CA ASP A 120 9.12 -23.34 -14.42
C ASP A 120 9.68 -22.90 -13.06
N LYS A 121 10.57 -23.72 -12.46
CA LYS A 121 11.29 -23.41 -11.22
C LYS A 121 12.22 -22.20 -11.35
N GLN A 122 13.09 -22.22 -12.35
CA GLN A 122 14.04 -21.14 -12.56
C GLN A 122 13.34 -19.82 -12.88
N LEU A 123 12.23 -19.88 -13.62
CA LEU A 123 11.40 -18.70 -13.91
C LEU A 123 10.74 -18.16 -12.64
N ALA A 124 10.15 -19.01 -11.80
CA ALA A 124 9.51 -18.59 -10.55
C ALA A 124 10.51 -17.99 -9.55
N VAL A 125 11.70 -18.59 -9.39
CA VAL A 125 12.76 -18.02 -8.53
C VAL A 125 13.28 -16.70 -9.08
N LYS A 126 13.48 -16.60 -10.40
CA LYS A 126 13.89 -15.34 -11.03
C LYS A 126 12.84 -14.26 -10.82
N ALA A 127 11.55 -14.58 -11.01
CA ALA A 127 10.45 -13.67 -10.76
C ALA A 127 10.42 -13.23 -9.28
N PHE A 128 10.58 -14.16 -8.35
CA PHE A 128 10.67 -13.87 -6.92
C PHE A 128 11.81 -12.89 -6.59
N THR A 129 13.03 -13.16 -7.05
CA THR A 129 14.19 -12.29 -6.81
C THR A 129 13.96 -10.90 -7.40
N ASN A 130 13.45 -10.81 -8.63
CA ASN A 130 13.19 -9.53 -9.29
C ASN A 130 12.15 -8.70 -8.50
N THR A 131 11.04 -9.31 -8.10
CA THR A 131 10.01 -8.62 -7.31
C THR A 131 10.52 -8.23 -5.93
N LEU A 132 11.38 -9.03 -5.31
CA LEU A 132 11.99 -8.67 -4.01
C LEU A 132 12.85 -7.41 -4.14
N SER A 133 13.68 -7.32 -5.18
CA SER A 133 14.46 -6.11 -5.48
C SER A 133 13.58 -4.90 -5.81
N GLU A 134 12.46 -5.11 -6.50
CA GLU A 134 11.49 -4.05 -6.81
C GLU A 134 10.74 -3.55 -5.57
N LEU A 135 10.33 -4.46 -4.67
CA LEU A 135 9.72 -4.12 -3.38
C LEU A 135 10.68 -3.33 -2.49
N GLU A 136 11.97 -3.69 -2.49
CA GLU A 136 12.99 -2.91 -1.80
C GLU A 136 13.18 -1.53 -2.39
N ALA A 137 13.28 -1.42 -3.72
CA ALA A 137 13.41 -0.13 -4.39
C ALA A 137 12.22 0.77 -4.06
N MET A 138 11.00 0.22 -4.02
CA MET A 138 9.82 0.93 -3.56
C MET A 138 9.94 1.36 -2.10
N LEU A 139 10.30 0.45 -1.18
CA LEU A 139 10.45 0.79 0.24
C LEU A 139 11.50 1.89 0.44
N GLN A 140 12.60 1.84 -0.30
CA GLN A 140 13.61 2.89 -0.33
C GLN A 140 13.03 4.22 -0.84
N GLY A 141 12.24 4.20 -1.93
CA GLY A 141 11.53 5.37 -2.45
C GLY A 141 10.55 5.98 -1.43
N LEU A 142 9.84 5.15 -0.68
CA LEU A 142 8.98 5.59 0.43
C LEU A 142 9.80 6.23 1.56
N SER A 143 11.00 5.70 1.83
CA SER A 143 11.89 6.15 2.90
C SER A 143 12.71 7.38 2.54
N SER A 144 13.03 7.59 1.25
CA SER A 144 13.80 8.74 0.76
C SER A 144 12.99 10.03 0.72
N ASN A 145 11.67 9.92 0.75
CA ASN A 145 10.76 11.06 0.93
C ASN A 145 10.73 11.42 2.41
N PHE A 146 11.76 12.13 2.88
CA PHE A 146 11.88 12.53 4.28
C PHE A 146 10.85 13.60 4.64
N TYR A 147 9.63 13.15 4.97
CA TYR A 147 8.64 13.91 5.71
C TYR A 147 8.53 13.26 7.10
N PRO A 148 8.69 14.01 8.20
CA PRO A 148 8.76 13.43 9.54
C PRO A 148 7.46 12.68 9.85
N GLY A 149 7.54 11.33 9.95
CA GLY A 149 6.38 10.46 10.21
C GLY A 149 5.75 9.81 8.97
N GLY A 150 6.22 10.08 7.75
CA GLY A 150 5.59 9.64 6.50
C GLY A 150 5.63 8.13 6.23
N SER A 151 4.47 7.49 6.31
CA SER A 151 4.21 6.14 5.75
C SER A 151 3.92 6.15 4.24
N GLY A 152 3.62 7.34 3.72
CA GLY A 152 2.82 7.52 2.53
C GLY A 152 3.59 7.38 1.23
N MET A 153 3.01 6.66 0.30
CA MET A 153 3.28 6.86 -1.12
C MET A 153 2.79 8.25 -1.55
N GLY A 154 3.54 8.93 -2.43
CA GLY A 154 3.13 10.21 -3.02
C GLY A 154 3.19 11.43 -2.10
N VAL A 155 4.00 11.39 -1.04
CA VAL A 155 4.23 12.51 -0.09
C VAL A 155 4.39 13.85 -0.81
N GLN A 156 5.23 13.89 -1.85
CA GLN A 156 5.55 15.11 -2.59
C GLN A 156 4.30 15.84 -3.14
N THR A 157 3.24 15.08 -3.44
CA THR A 157 1.98 15.63 -3.98
C THR A 157 0.92 15.87 -2.90
N LEU A 158 1.00 15.17 -1.77
CA LEU A 158 0.03 15.32 -0.67
C LEU A 158 0.41 16.40 0.33
N VAL A 159 1.70 16.70 0.49
CA VAL A 159 2.17 17.75 1.41
C VAL A 159 1.63 19.14 1.02
N PRO A 160 1.68 19.59 -0.25
CA PRO A 160 1.10 20.87 -0.63
C PRO A 160 -0.40 20.97 -0.31
N ILE A 161 -1.14 19.88 -0.52
CA ILE A 161 -2.57 19.79 -0.18
C ILE A 161 -2.75 19.93 1.33
N PHE A 162 -1.95 19.21 2.13
CA PHE A 162 -2.01 19.27 3.58
C PHE A 162 -1.68 20.67 4.12
N GLU A 163 -0.68 21.35 3.55
CA GLU A 163 -0.33 22.73 3.91
C GLU A 163 -1.46 23.71 3.59
N LEU A 164 -2.06 23.61 2.40
CA LEU A 164 -3.19 24.45 2.00
C LEU A 164 -4.41 24.23 2.92
N ILE A 165 -4.79 22.98 3.18
CA ILE A 165 -5.90 22.64 4.08
C ILE A 165 -5.61 23.08 5.52
N SER A 166 -4.36 22.95 5.99
CA SER A 166 -3.96 23.44 7.31
C SER A 166 -4.15 24.95 7.43
N LYS A 167 -3.73 25.70 6.40
CA LYS A 167 -3.93 27.15 6.36
C LYS A 167 -5.41 27.53 6.37
N VAL A 168 -6.25 26.90 5.54
CA VAL A 168 -7.71 27.12 5.51
C VAL A 168 -8.32 26.88 6.88
N ARG A 169 -7.93 25.78 7.54
CA ARG A 169 -8.40 25.42 8.88
C ARG A 169 -8.01 26.47 9.91
N GLU A 170 -6.77 26.95 9.89
CA GLU A 170 -6.30 28.00 10.80
C GLU A 170 -7.03 29.33 10.55
N ASP A 171 -7.11 29.77 9.30
CA ASP A 171 -7.79 31.02 8.94
C ASP A 171 -9.26 31.00 9.37
N ARG A 172 -9.95 29.87 9.22
CA ARG A 172 -11.33 29.68 9.72
C ARG A 172 -11.41 29.73 11.23
N LYS A 173 -10.50 29.06 11.94
CA LYS A 173 -10.44 29.07 13.41
C LYS A 173 -10.31 30.49 13.98
N PHE A 174 -9.65 31.38 13.25
CA PHE A 174 -9.43 32.78 13.65
C PHE A 174 -10.36 33.78 12.96
N GLY A 175 -11.38 33.33 12.21
CA GLY A 175 -12.32 34.21 11.51
C GLY A 175 -11.69 35.07 10.41
N ARG A 176 -10.54 34.63 9.86
CA ARG A 176 -9.80 35.29 8.77
C ARG A 176 -10.22 34.82 7.38
N PHE A 177 -10.93 33.70 7.31
CA PHE A 177 -11.37 33.09 6.06
C PHE A 177 -12.61 33.80 5.50
N GLN A 178 -12.51 34.32 4.28
CA GLN A 178 -13.58 35.05 3.61
C GLN A 178 -14.23 34.20 2.50
N ASP A 179 -15.51 34.42 2.22
CA ASP A 179 -16.23 33.68 1.17
C ASP A 179 -15.58 33.84 -0.21
N THR A 180 -14.99 35.00 -0.50
CA THR A 180 -14.24 35.27 -1.74
C THR A 180 -12.98 34.41 -1.90
N GLN A 181 -12.49 33.79 -0.82
CA GLN A 181 -11.34 32.89 -0.85
C GLN A 181 -11.75 31.45 -1.16
N VAL A 182 -13.03 31.09 -1.03
CA VAL A 182 -13.53 29.72 -1.24
C VAL A 182 -13.24 29.26 -2.67
N GLU A 183 -13.61 30.05 -3.68
CA GLU A 183 -13.42 29.71 -5.09
C GLU A 183 -11.94 29.53 -5.45
N LEU A 184 -11.07 30.44 -4.97
CA LEU A 184 -9.63 30.37 -5.22
C LEU A 184 -9.00 29.13 -4.60
N VAL A 185 -9.37 28.80 -3.35
CA VAL A 185 -8.87 27.61 -2.67
C VAL A 185 -9.41 26.33 -3.35
N HIS A 186 -10.65 26.34 -3.83
CA HIS A 186 -11.20 25.21 -4.58
C HIS A 186 -10.47 24.98 -5.91
N GLU A 187 -10.14 26.04 -6.64
CA GLU A 187 -9.33 25.94 -7.86
C GLU A 187 -7.94 25.37 -7.57
N GLU A 188 -7.27 25.90 -6.55
CA GLU A 188 -5.93 25.45 -6.13
C GLU A 188 -5.93 23.97 -5.67
N LEU A 189 -6.91 23.56 -4.85
CA LEU A 189 -7.07 22.15 -4.46
C LEU A 189 -7.35 21.24 -5.66
N GLY A 190 -8.13 21.72 -6.63
CA GLY A 190 -8.40 21.02 -7.87
C GLY A 190 -7.13 20.78 -8.69
N GLU A 191 -6.28 21.79 -8.82
CA GLU A 191 -4.99 21.69 -9.50
C GLU A 191 -4.04 20.72 -8.77
N LEU A 192 -3.88 20.88 -7.46
CA LEU A 192 -3.01 20.00 -6.66
C LEU A 192 -3.47 18.53 -6.70
N ALA A 193 -4.78 18.29 -6.64
CA ALA A 193 -5.33 16.94 -6.78
C ALA A 193 -5.07 16.37 -8.18
N TYR A 194 -5.20 17.19 -9.23
CA TYR A 194 -4.88 16.77 -10.60
C TYR A 194 -3.41 16.41 -10.75
N GLN A 195 -2.49 17.26 -10.25
CA GLN A 195 -1.06 16.97 -10.22
C GLN A 195 -0.77 15.66 -9.47
N GLY A 196 -1.43 15.43 -8.33
CA GLY A 196 -1.32 14.17 -7.59
C GLY A 196 -1.75 12.94 -8.41
N VAL A 197 -2.83 13.02 -9.18
CA VAL A 197 -3.28 11.91 -10.03
C VAL A 197 -2.33 11.65 -11.19
N CYS A 198 -1.74 12.71 -11.76
CA CYS A 198 -0.82 12.62 -12.91
C CYS A 198 0.64 12.35 -12.54
N ASP A 199 0.98 12.36 -11.25
CA ASP A 199 2.33 12.15 -10.77
C ASP A 199 2.84 10.73 -11.08
N GLU A 200 4.12 10.62 -11.46
CA GLU A 200 4.74 9.34 -11.85
C GLU A 200 4.64 8.28 -10.74
N SER A 201 4.67 8.69 -9.45
CA SER A 201 4.51 7.76 -8.33
C SER A 201 3.15 7.07 -8.30
N HIS A 202 2.12 7.67 -8.92
CA HIS A 202 0.81 7.03 -9.09
C HIS A 202 0.87 5.85 -10.05
N GLU A 203 1.54 6.03 -11.20
CA GLU A 203 1.69 4.98 -12.20
C GLU A 203 2.62 3.86 -11.72
N GLU A 204 3.72 4.24 -11.06
CA GLU A 204 4.68 3.27 -10.49
C GLU A 204 4.02 2.37 -9.45
N TRP A 205 3.13 2.93 -8.64
CA TRP A 205 2.33 2.15 -7.70
C TRP A 205 1.46 1.11 -8.38
N PHE A 206 0.62 1.53 -9.34
CA PHE A 206 -0.27 0.61 -10.05
C PHE A 206 0.52 -0.54 -10.68
N ARG A 207 1.66 -0.21 -11.28
CA ARG A 207 2.58 -1.19 -11.86
C ARG A 207 3.10 -2.16 -10.81
N MET A 208 3.53 -1.67 -9.64
CA MET A 208 4.04 -2.51 -8.56
C MET A 208 2.95 -3.40 -7.97
N ALA A 209 1.78 -2.85 -7.65
CA ALA A 209 0.65 -3.59 -7.11
C ALA A 209 0.29 -4.78 -8.02
N GLY A 210 0.18 -4.53 -9.33
CA GLY A 210 -0.07 -5.58 -10.31
C GLY A 210 1.06 -6.61 -10.41
N ARG A 211 2.33 -6.21 -10.27
CA ARG A 211 3.47 -7.15 -10.25
C ARG A 211 3.50 -8.04 -9.01
N VAL A 212 3.27 -7.46 -7.83
CA VAL A 212 3.20 -8.21 -6.58
C VAL A 212 2.04 -9.21 -6.63
N GLU A 213 0.88 -8.80 -7.15
CA GLU A 213 -0.27 -9.69 -7.35
C GLU A 213 0.04 -10.83 -8.34
N ALA A 214 0.65 -10.51 -9.48
CA ALA A 214 1.08 -11.52 -10.45
C ALA A 214 2.09 -12.50 -9.85
N LEU A 215 3.03 -12.04 -9.02
CA LEU A 215 3.99 -12.91 -8.35
C LEU A 215 3.29 -13.83 -7.33
N VAL A 216 2.40 -13.29 -6.50
CA VAL A 216 1.60 -14.08 -5.55
C VAL A 216 0.90 -15.22 -6.30
N ALA A 217 0.22 -14.90 -7.40
CA ALA A 217 -0.47 -15.90 -8.22
C ALA A 217 0.50 -16.93 -8.84
N GLN A 218 1.63 -16.49 -9.39
CA GLN A 218 2.64 -17.37 -9.98
C GLN A 218 3.23 -18.34 -8.94
N LEU A 219 3.57 -17.84 -7.75
CA LEU A 219 4.13 -18.68 -6.69
C LEU A 219 3.07 -19.60 -6.10
N GLN A 220 1.84 -19.15 -5.90
CA GLN A 220 0.73 -20.02 -5.51
C GLN A 220 0.55 -21.17 -6.51
N LEU A 221 0.52 -20.88 -7.81
CA LEU A 221 0.44 -21.92 -8.85
C LEU A 221 1.61 -22.88 -8.80
N ALA A 222 2.83 -22.34 -8.73
CA ALA A 222 4.05 -23.11 -8.64
C ALA A 222 3.99 -24.08 -7.45
N PHE A 223 3.68 -23.57 -6.26
CA PHE A 223 3.66 -24.35 -5.03
C PHE A 223 2.44 -25.28 -4.89
N SER A 224 1.29 -24.95 -5.46
CA SER A 224 0.07 -25.79 -5.42
C SER A 224 0.22 -27.11 -6.19
N VAL A 225 1.09 -27.14 -7.21
CA VAL A 225 1.45 -28.36 -7.95
C VAL A 225 2.17 -29.39 -7.06
N LYS A 226 2.80 -28.95 -5.96
CA LYS A 226 3.47 -29.83 -4.98
C LYS A 226 2.44 -30.59 -4.13
N ILE A 227 1.40 -29.89 -3.64
CA ILE A 227 0.37 -30.45 -2.73
C ILE A 227 -0.45 -31.55 -3.43
N THR A 228 -0.81 -31.34 -4.70
CA THR A 228 -1.63 -32.30 -5.47
C THR A 228 -0.87 -33.58 -5.84
N LYS A 229 0.47 -33.54 -5.94
CA LYS A 229 1.27 -34.73 -6.26
C LYS A 229 1.66 -35.56 -5.05
N GLU A 230 1.90 -34.95 -3.89
CA GLU A 230 2.16 -35.69 -2.65
C GLU A 230 0.94 -36.53 -2.22
N HIS A 231 -0.28 -36.07 -2.49
CA HIS A 231 -1.51 -36.86 -2.30
C HIS A 231 -1.68 -37.97 -3.34
N ALA A 232 -1.11 -37.82 -4.55
CA ALA A 232 -1.22 -38.82 -5.61
C ALA A 232 -0.17 -39.93 -5.54
N SER A 233 0.98 -39.69 -4.87
CA SER A 233 2.06 -40.68 -4.67
C SER A 233 1.99 -41.41 -3.33
N GLY A 234 0.97 -41.14 -2.52
CA GLY A 234 0.67 -41.83 -1.26
C GLY A 234 -0.29 -43.01 -1.41
N PHE A 235 -0.62 -43.41 -2.65
CA PHE A 235 -1.40 -44.59 -2.99
C PHE A 235 -0.57 -45.59 -3.79
#